data_AF-A0A9W8JP61-F1
#
_entry.id   AF-A0A9W8JP61-F1
#
_cell.length_a   1.000
_cell.length_b   1.000
_cell.length_c   1.000
_cell.angle_alpha   90.00
_cell.angle_beta   90.00
_cell.angle_gamma   90.00
#
_symmetry.space_group_name_H-M   'P 1'
#
loop_
_entity.id
_entity.type
_entity.pdbx_description
1 polymer ?
#
loop_
_entity_poly.entity_id
_entity_poly.type
_entity_poly.pdbx_seq_one_letter_code
_entity_poly.pdbx_strand_id
1 'polypeptide(L)'
;MATGGGAHKFYELFGGALQVEVQREDEMECLIEGLKFITLIPDEVYYFSDELISSVAHPTAAATTSASTPPTSSSNGLLVHQSKIPTPSSIPSNASPTSANLPPLERPSPDPPKYGVTFESNPTPQLPCLLVNIGSGVSIIKVDEDGAFERVSGTSLGGGTLWGLLSLLTPAKTFDEMLAFSERGDNSTVDMLVGDIYGQDYSKLGLKSTMIASTFGKVFKKGGERGKFSAEDISKSLLYAVSNNIGQIAYMNAEKYNLDRIYFGGCFIRGHAATIATLSYAIRFWSKGTKRALFLRHEGFLYVDAGDRLERG
;
A
#
# COMPACT_ATOMS: atom_id res chain seq x y z
N MET A 1 -33.10 2.62 -6.00
CA MET A 1 -32.50 1.80 -4.94
C MET A 1 -31.49 2.67 -4.20
N ALA A 2 -31.26 2.45 -2.91
CA ALA A 2 -30.25 3.15 -2.12
C ALA A 2 -29.68 2.20 -1.06
N THR A 3 -28.38 2.26 -0.80
CA THR A 3 -27.68 1.41 0.17
C THR A 3 -26.88 2.25 1.17
N GLY A 4 -26.36 1.59 2.20
CA GLY A 4 -25.55 2.19 3.25
C GLY A 4 -26.32 2.98 4.30
N GLY A 5 -25.63 3.35 5.40
CA GLY A 5 -26.25 4.08 6.52
C GLY A 5 -27.00 5.37 6.15
N GLY A 6 -26.65 6.00 5.02
CA GLY A 6 -27.38 7.15 4.46
C GLY A 6 -28.79 6.81 3.99
N ALA A 7 -29.00 5.64 3.37
CA ALA A 7 -30.31 5.18 2.91
C ALA A 7 -31.31 4.96 4.05
N HIS A 8 -30.82 4.61 5.25
CA HIS A 8 -31.63 4.57 6.47
C HIS A 8 -31.88 5.97 7.04
N LYS A 9 -30.81 6.77 7.20
CA LYS A 9 -30.89 8.08 7.87
C LYS A 9 -31.75 9.11 7.12
N PHE A 10 -31.76 9.06 5.79
CA PHE A 10 -32.44 10.03 4.93
C PHE A 10 -33.66 9.46 4.20
N TYR A 11 -34.14 8.27 4.59
CA TYR A 11 -35.27 7.58 3.95
C TYR A 11 -36.51 8.48 3.79
N GLU A 12 -37.01 9.03 4.90
CA GLU A 12 -38.19 9.92 4.92
C GLU A 12 -37.94 11.23 4.14
N LEU A 13 -36.70 11.73 4.13
CA LEU A 13 -36.34 12.92 3.37
C LEU A 13 -36.44 12.66 1.86
N PHE A 14 -35.95 11.51 1.39
CA PHE A 14 -36.08 11.15 -0.02
C PHE A 14 -37.53 10.88 -0.41
N GLY A 15 -38.28 10.11 0.39
CA GLY A 15 -39.71 9.85 0.14
C GLY A 15 -40.54 11.14 0.08
N GLY A 16 -40.34 12.05 1.03
CA GLY A 16 -41.04 13.34 1.07
C GLY A 16 -40.63 14.33 -0.01
N ALA A 17 -39.33 14.45 -0.33
CA ALA A 17 -38.83 15.45 -1.27
C ALA A 17 -38.91 15.02 -2.74
N LEU A 18 -38.71 13.74 -3.03
CA LEU A 18 -38.69 13.20 -4.39
C LEU A 18 -40.02 12.54 -4.80
N GLN A 19 -40.90 12.23 -3.83
CA GLN A 19 -42.18 11.54 -4.05
C GLN A 19 -42.02 10.18 -4.76
N VAL A 20 -40.89 9.50 -4.54
CA VAL A 20 -40.61 8.15 -5.04
C VAL A 20 -40.39 7.17 -3.89
N GLU A 21 -40.75 5.91 -4.10
CA GLU A 21 -40.40 4.84 -3.18
C GLU A 21 -38.92 4.49 -3.31
N VAL A 22 -38.17 4.63 -2.22
CA VAL A 22 -36.74 4.30 -2.18
C VAL A 22 -36.58 2.87 -1.68
N GLN A 23 -36.48 1.91 -2.60
CA GLN A 23 -36.04 0.55 -2.24
C GLN A 23 -34.65 0.62 -1.59
N ARG A 24 -34.53 0.06 -0.37
CA ARG A 24 -33.27 -0.02 0.39
C ARG A 24 -32.65 -1.39 0.19
N GLU A 25 -31.35 -1.40 -0.08
CA GLU A 25 -30.53 -2.61 -0.15
C GLU A 25 -29.54 -2.66 1.04
N ASP A 26 -29.07 -3.85 1.41
CA ASP A 26 -28.07 -3.98 2.47
C ASP A 26 -26.70 -3.41 2.05
N GLU A 27 -25.97 -2.83 3.02
CA GLU A 27 -24.68 -2.19 2.74
C GLU A 27 -23.59 -3.20 2.36
N MET A 28 -23.58 -4.37 2.99
CA MET A 28 -22.57 -5.40 2.75
C MET A 28 -22.90 -6.25 1.52
N GLU A 29 -24.16 -6.59 1.28
CA GLU A 29 -24.57 -7.31 0.06
C GLU A 29 -24.16 -6.54 -1.20
N CYS A 30 -24.54 -5.25 -1.31
CA CYS A 30 -24.12 -4.41 -2.44
C CYS A 30 -22.60 -4.34 -2.59
N LEU A 31 -21.87 -4.19 -1.47
CA LEU A 31 -20.42 -4.06 -1.45
C LEU A 31 -19.70 -5.33 -1.94
N ILE A 32 -20.23 -6.52 -1.59
CA ILE A 32 -19.65 -7.80 -2.00
C ILE A 32 -20.01 -8.16 -3.43
N GLU A 33 -21.23 -7.93 -3.88
CA GLU A 33 -21.60 -8.12 -5.30
C GLU A 33 -20.85 -7.14 -6.21
N GLY A 34 -20.71 -5.88 -5.77
CA GLY A 34 -19.84 -4.91 -6.44
C GLY A 34 -18.39 -5.38 -6.53
N LEU A 35 -17.82 -5.95 -5.46
CA LEU A 35 -16.45 -6.52 -5.50
C LEU A 35 -16.34 -7.69 -6.49
N LYS A 36 -17.30 -8.64 -6.45
CA LYS A 36 -17.34 -9.79 -7.36
C LYS A 36 -17.39 -9.32 -8.82
N PHE A 37 -18.22 -8.34 -9.14
CA PHE A 37 -18.31 -7.75 -10.47
C PHE A 37 -17.02 -7.02 -10.89
N ILE A 38 -16.52 -6.10 -10.05
CA ILE A 38 -15.38 -5.24 -10.39
C ILE A 38 -14.09 -6.05 -10.58
N THR A 39 -13.91 -7.14 -9.83
CA THR A 39 -12.73 -8.02 -9.97
C THR A 39 -12.75 -8.87 -11.25
N LEU A 40 -13.82 -8.84 -12.05
CA LEU A 40 -13.91 -9.42 -13.39
C LEU A 40 -13.55 -8.42 -14.51
N ILE A 41 -13.28 -7.15 -14.19
CA ILE A 41 -12.94 -6.11 -15.17
C ILE A 41 -11.41 -6.09 -15.40
N PRO A 42 -10.93 -6.20 -16.64
CA PRO A 42 -9.50 -6.11 -16.93
C PRO A 42 -8.88 -4.79 -16.50
N ASP A 43 -7.68 -4.86 -15.93
CA ASP A 43 -6.90 -3.73 -15.42
C ASP A 43 -7.62 -2.89 -14.34
N GLU A 44 -8.60 -3.47 -13.64
CA GLU A 44 -9.29 -2.83 -12.51
C GLU A 44 -8.55 -3.05 -11.18
N VAL A 45 -8.12 -4.29 -10.94
CA VAL A 45 -7.33 -4.67 -9.76
C VAL A 45 -5.86 -4.35 -10.00
N TYR A 46 -5.21 -3.69 -9.04
CA TYR A 46 -3.79 -3.39 -9.10
C TYR A 46 -3.06 -3.58 -7.77
N TYR A 47 -1.74 -3.74 -7.85
CA TYR A 47 -0.85 -3.88 -6.69
C TYR A 47 0.56 -3.35 -6.98
N PHE A 48 1.32 -3.11 -5.92
CA PHE A 48 2.71 -2.64 -6.02
C PHE A 48 3.67 -3.84 -6.14
N SER A 49 4.70 -3.70 -6.98
CA SER A 49 5.68 -4.77 -7.20
C SER A 49 6.65 -4.96 -6.03
N ASP A 50 7.19 -6.19 -5.94
CA ASP A 50 8.09 -6.63 -4.88
C ASP A 50 9.38 -5.80 -4.75
N GLU A 51 9.89 -5.32 -5.88
CA GLU A 51 11.10 -4.50 -6.00
C GLU A 51 10.88 -3.08 -5.45
N LEU A 52 9.69 -2.52 -5.70
CA LEU A 52 9.31 -1.17 -5.27
C LEU A 52 9.16 -1.05 -3.75
N ILE A 53 8.67 -2.10 -3.09
CA ILE A 53 8.50 -2.10 -1.63
C ILE A 53 9.85 -2.16 -0.90
N SER A 54 10.91 -2.65 -1.57
CA SER A 54 12.28 -2.64 -1.04
C SER A 54 12.87 -1.24 -0.94
N SER A 55 12.66 -0.38 -1.96
CA SER A 55 13.27 0.97 -2.00
C SER A 55 12.66 1.92 -0.97
N VAL A 56 11.33 1.92 -0.81
CA VAL A 56 10.62 2.73 0.20
C VAL A 56 11.07 2.37 1.63
N ALA A 57 11.49 1.13 1.85
CA ALA A 57 11.92 0.65 3.16
C ALA A 57 13.39 0.98 3.52
N HIS A 58 14.16 1.59 2.61
CA HIS A 58 15.58 1.93 2.80
C HIS A 58 16.01 3.20 2.02
N PRO A 59 15.70 4.41 2.52
CA PRO A 59 16.27 5.64 1.96
C PRO A 59 17.78 5.67 2.28
N THR A 60 18.63 5.55 1.26
CA THR A 60 20.09 5.60 1.46
C THR A 60 20.56 7.05 1.34
N ALA A 61 21.32 7.54 2.33
CA ALA A 61 21.81 8.92 2.33
C ALA A 61 22.78 9.17 1.17
N ALA A 62 22.50 10.18 0.33
CA ALA A 62 23.37 10.59 -0.75
C ALA A 62 24.61 11.33 -0.21
N ALA A 63 25.80 10.76 -0.43
CA ALA A 63 27.06 11.39 -0.04
C ALA A 63 27.58 12.34 -1.13
N THR A 64 27.56 13.63 -0.85
CA THR A 64 28.17 14.69 -1.66
C THR A 64 29.68 14.47 -1.81
N THR A 65 30.21 14.49 -3.04
CA THR A 65 31.64 14.80 -3.29
C THR A 65 31.81 15.57 -4.59
N SER A 66 32.61 16.62 -4.54
CA SER A 66 32.88 17.54 -5.65
C SER A 66 34.23 17.26 -6.34
N ALA A 67 34.37 17.80 -7.54
CA ALA A 67 35.46 17.62 -8.51
C ALA A 67 36.92 17.64 -7.99
N SER A 68 37.79 16.85 -8.64
CA SER A 68 38.99 17.35 -9.35
C SER A 68 39.81 16.26 -10.08
N THR A 69 40.48 16.67 -11.15
CA THR A 69 41.47 15.95 -12.00
C THR A 69 42.74 16.83 -12.10
N PRO A 70 43.88 16.43 -12.72
CA PRO A 70 44.50 15.13 -13.04
C PRO A 70 45.97 15.14 -12.47
N PRO A 71 47.11 14.58 -13.02
CA PRO A 71 47.33 13.76 -14.23
C PRO A 71 48.39 12.60 -14.22
N THR A 72 48.32 11.78 -15.28
CA THR A 72 49.41 11.10 -16.04
C THR A 72 50.49 10.23 -15.38
N SER A 73 50.65 9.00 -15.87
CA SER A 73 51.86 8.58 -16.64
C SER A 73 51.64 7.22 -17.37
N SER A 74 52.49 6.91 -18.34
CA SER A 74 52.33 5.80 -19.31
C SER A 74 53.66 5.10 -19.61
N SER A 75 53.68 3.78 -19.83
CA SER A 75 54.61 3.11 -20.79
C SER A 75 54.40 1.57 -20.91
N ASN A 76 54.52 1.09 -22.16
CA ASN A 76 55.13 -0.16 -22.72
C ASN A 76 55.32 -1.41 -21.81
N GLY A 77 55.19 -2.68 -22.22
CA GLY A 77 54.93 -3.38 -23.52
C GLY A 77 54.47 -4.83 -23.21
N LEU A 78 54.65 -5.91 -24.00
CA LEU A 78 55.22 -6.18 -25.34
C LEU A 78 54.60 -7.51 -25.89
N LEU A 79 54.88 -7.93 -27.13
CA LEU A 79 54.31 -9.15 -27.78
C LEU A 79 54.96 -10.49 -27.34
N VAL A 80 54.19 -11.59 -27.41
CA VAL A 80 54.57 -12.87 -28.09
C VAL A 80 53.30 -13.54 -28.66
N HIS A 81 53.42 -14.25 -29.80
CA HIS A 81 52.33 -14.86 -30.58
C HIS A 81 52.70 -16.28 -31.04
N GLN A 82 51.80 -17.28 -30.86
CA GLN A 82 51.68 -18.59 -31.56
C GLN A 82 50.42 -19.30 -31.00
N SER A 83 49.40 -19.83 -31.70
CA SER A 83 49.20 -20.49 -33.02
C SER A 83 49.16 -22.04 -32.96
N LYS A 84 47.98 -22.66 -33.20
CA LYS A 84 47.68 -23.60 -34.35
C LYS A 84 46.86 -24.94 -34.10
N ILE A 85 45.55 -24.95 -34.44
CA ILE A 85 44.74 -26.01 -35.19
C ILE A 85 44.52 -27.42 -34.51
N PRO A 86 43.57 -28.34 -34.91
CA PRO A 86 42.08 -28.36 -34.80
C PRO A 86 41.48 -29.58 -34.02
N THR A 87 40.17 -29.85 -34.20
CA THR A 87 39.30 -30.91 -33.64
C THR A 87 39.58 -32.37 -34.07
N PRO A 88 38.94 -33.37 -33.40
CA PRO A 88 37.80 -34.04 -34.04
C PRO A 88 36.55 -34.23 -33.14
N SER A 89 35.48 -34.77 -33.73
CA SER A 89 34.08 -34.77 -33.26
C SER A 89 33.57 -36.07 -32.62
N SER A 90 32.63 -35.97 -31.66
CA SER A 90 31.69 -37.04 -31.27
C SER A 90 30.38 -36.46 -30.70
N ILE A 91 29.25 -37.12 -30.99
CA ILE A 91 27.85 -36.68 -30.72
C ILE A 91 27.09 -37.90 -30.12
N PRO A 92 26.02 -37.77 -29.30
CA PRO A 92 25.75 -36.85 -28.18
C PRO A 92 25.49 -37.63 -26.86
N SER A 93 25.29 -36.94 -25.72
CA SER A 93 24.56 -37.50 -24.58
C SER A 93 23.75 -36.42 -23.85
N ASN A 94 22.54 -36.80 -23.40
CA ASN A 94 21.59 -35.90 -22.73
C ASN A 94 22.09 -35.42 -21.36
N ALA A 95 22.15 -34.11 -21.15
CA ALA A 95 22.21 -33.49 -19.83
C ALA A 95 21.53 -32.11 -19.86
N SER A 96 20.69 -31.82 -18.87
CA SER A 96 19.92 -30.58 -18.76
C SER A 96 20.82 -29.35 -18.54
N PRO A 97 20.52 -28.18 -19.13
CA PRO A 97 21.32 -26.97 -18.90
C PRO A 97 21.01 -26.35 -17.54
N THR A 98 22.00 -26.33 -16.66
CA THR A 98 22.04 -25.44 -15.49
C THR A 98 22.32 -24.00 -15.93
N SER A 99 21.69 -23.03 -15.25
CA SER A 99 21.82 -21.61 -15.56
C SER A 99 23.22 -21.06 -15.23
N ALA A 100 23.86 -20.42 -16.20
CA ALA A 100 25.18 -19.80 -16.06
C ALA A 100 25.12 -18.33 -15.59
N ASN A 101 26.24 -17.86 -15.05
CA ASN A 101 26.53 -16.50 -14.57
C ASN A 101 25.80 -15.35 -15.29
N LEU A 102 25.14 -14.50 -14.51
CA LEU A 102 24.78 -13.12 -14.91
C LEU A 102 25.87 -12.13 -14.44
N PRO A 103 26.14 -11.06 -15.20
CA PRO A 103 27.14 -10.05 -14.82
C PRO A 103 26.68 -9.19 -13.62
N PRO A 104 27.61 -8.56 -12.87
CA PRO A 104 27.25 -7.63 -11.81
C PRO A 104 26.52 -6.41 -12.38
N LEU A 105 25.30 -6.14 -11.92
CA LEU A 105 24.52 -5.00 -12.37
C LEU A 105 25.02 -3.70 -11.74
N GLU A 106 25.18 -2.67 -12.57
CA GLU A 106 25.71 -1.36 -12.17
C GLU A 106 24.74 -0.60 -11.25
N ARG A 107 25.30 0.32 -10.44
CA ARG A 107 24.56 1.13 -9.46
C ARG A 107 23.58 2.08 -10.18
N PRO A 108 22.26 2.04 -9.87
CA PRO A 108 21.28 2.95 -10.47
C PRO A 108 21.46 4.43 -10.12
N SER A 109 20.89 5.27 -11.00
CA SER A 109 21.06 6.73 -11.13
C SER A 109 20.65 7.58 -9.90
N PRO A 110 21.24 8.80 -9.72
CA PRO A 110 20.75 9.81 -8.78
C PRO A 110 19.33 10.35 -9.05
N ASP A 111 18.72 10.08 -10.21
CA ASP A 111 17.29 10.34 -10.47
C ASP A 111 16.48 9.04 -10.34
N PRO A 112 15.59 8.90 -9.32
CA PRO A 112 14.79 7.69 -9.12
C PRO A 112 13.59 7.61 -10.09
N PRO A 113 13.23 6.41 -10.57
CA PRO A 113 12.11 6.24 -11.51
C PRO A 113 10.75 6.45 -10.84
N LYS A 114 9.79 6.97 -11.61
CA LYS A 114 8.38 7.08 -11.22
C LYS A 114 7.73 5.70 -11.15
N TYR A 115 6.84 5.51 -10.17
CA TYR A 115 6.33 4.23 -9.67
C TYR A 115 5.78 3.25 -10.74
N GLY A 116 6.14 1.98 -10.65
CA GLY A 116 5.58 0.89 -11.45
C GLY A 116 4.41 0.20 -10.75
N VAL A 117 3.20 0.39 -11.29
CA VAL A 117 1.98 -0.29 -10.83
C VAL A 117 1.75 -1.54 -11.70
N THR A 118 1.44 -2.68 -11.08
CA THR A 118 1.04 -3.90 -11.80
C THR A 118 -0.47 -4.04 -11.76
N PHE A 119 -1.07 -4.29 -12.93
CA PHE A 119 -2.51 -4.48 -13.12
C PHE A 119 -2.84 -5.95 -13.40
N GLU A 120 -4.04 -6.40 -13.02
CA GLU A 120 -4.56 -7.71 -13.40
C GLU A 120 -5.30 -7.62 -14.74
N SER A 121 -4.58 -7.89 -15.84
CA SER A 121 -5.13 -7.77 -17.20
C SER A 121 -5.97 -8.97 -17.64
N ASN A 122 -5.89 -10.11 -16.95
CA ASN A 122 -6.66 -11.32 -17.26
C ASN A 122 -7.43 -11.82 -16.02
N PRO A 123 -8.48 -11.08 -15.60
CA PRO A 123 -9.16 -11.35 -14.35
C PRO A 123 -9.85 -12.72 -14.32
N THR A 124 -9.64 -13.43 -13.22
CA THR A 124 -10.38 -14.63 -12.82
C THR A 124 -10.95 -14.38 -11.41
N PRO A 125 -12.06 -15.03 -10.98
CA PRO A 125 -12.54 -14.93 -9.61
C PRO A 125 -11.41 -15.22 -8.59
N GLN A 126 -11.02 -14.21 -7.81
CA GLN A 126 -9.88 -14.29 -6.88
C GLN A 126 -10.34 -14.47 -5.43
N LEU A 127 -11.31 -15.34 -5.22
CA LEU A 127 -11.76 -15.81 -3.90
C LEU A 127 -10.90 -17.01 -3.44
N PRO A 128 -10.84 -17.32 -2.12
CA PRO A 128 -11.36 -16.51 -1.03
C PRO A 128 -10.48 -15.27 -0.79
N CYS A 129 -11.03 -14.24 -0.16
CA CYS A 129 -10.30 -12.99 0.10
C CYS A 129 -10.79 -12.24 1.34
N LEU A 130 -9.97 -11.31 1.83
CA LEU A 130 -10.36 -10.33 2.83
C LEU A 130 -10.64 -8.98 2.16
N LEU A 131 -11.85 -8.44 2.32
CA LEU A 131 -12.16 -7.06 1.95
C LEU A 131 -12.02 -6.13 3.17
N VAL A 132 -11.25 -5.07 3.02
CA VAL A 132 -11.04 -4.01 4.00
C VAL A 132 -11.60 -2.72 3.41
N ASN A 133 -12.86 -2.41 3.74
CA ASN A 133 -13.54 -1.22 3.25
C ASN A 133 -13.29 -0.04 4.21
N ILE A 134 -12.59 0.98 3.73
CA ILE A 134 -12.15 2.14 4.50
C ILE A 134 -12.99 3.37 4.11
N GLY A 135 -13.94 3.72 4.98
CA GLY A 135 -14.73 4.95 4.91
C GLY A 135 -14.48 5.82 6.16
N SER A 136 -15.56 6.35 6.75
CA SER A 136 -15.49 7.09 8.02
C SER A 136 -14.86 6.25 9.15
N GLY A 137 -15.27 4.98 9.25
CA GLY A 137 -14.59 3.91 9.98
C GLY A 137 -14.14 2.81 9.01
N VAL A 138 -13.81 1.63 9.52
CA VAL A 138 -13.35 0.49 8.72
C VAL A 138 -14.16 -0.76 9.01
N SER A 139 -14.65 -1.42 7.96
CA SER A 139 -15.25 -2.75 8.04
C SER A 139 -14.32 -3.77 7.37
N ILE A 140 -14.11 -4.90 8.04
CA ILE A 140 -13.27 -5.98 7.56
C ILE A 140 -14.15 -7.22 7.39
N ILE A 141 -14.19 -7.72 6.16
CA ILE A 141 -15.15 -8.70 5.69
C ILE A 141 -14.37 -9.87 5.08
N LYS A 142 -14.63 -11.08 5.56
CA LYS A 142 -14.16 -12.32 4.94
C LYS A 142 -15.13 -12.69 3.83
N VAL A 143 -14.60 -13.09 2.67
CA VAL A 143 -15.37 -13.65 1.56
C VAL A 143 -14.80 -15.02 1.23
N ASP A 144 -15.66 -16.05 1.27
CA ASP A 144 -15.33 -17.44 1.01
C ASP A 144 -15.31 -17.77 -0.50
N GLU A 145 -14.89 -18.99 -0.86
CA GLU A 145 -14.78 -19.46 -2.26
C GLU A 145 -16.12 -19.47 -3.01
N ASP A 146 -17.21 -19.76 -2.30
CA ASP A 146 -18.58 -19.74 -2.81
C ASP A 146 -19.20 -18.32 -2.85
N GLY A 147 -18.44 -17.30 -2.41
CA GLY A 147 -18.91 -15.93 -2.33
C GLY A 147 -19.83 -15.63 -1.13
N ALA A 148 -19.97 -16.55 -0.17
CA ALA A 148 -20.52 -16.25 1.15
C ALA A 148 -19.57 -15.29 1.90
N PHE A 149 -20.12 -14.48 2.82
CA PHE A 149 -19.32 -13.45 3.50
C PHE A 149 -19.71 -13.21 4.95
N GLU A 150 -18.76 -12.72 5.75
CA GLU A 150 -18.93 -12.42 7.18
C GLU A 150 -18.16 -11.15 7.56
N ARG A 151 -18.78 -10.24 8.33
CA ARG A 151 -18.08 -9.07 8.92
C ARG A 151 -17.24 -9.49 10.13
N VAL A 152 -16.08 -10.07 9.85
CA VAL A 152 -15.18 -10.63 10.86
C VAL A 152 -14.52 -9.60 11.79
N SER A 153 -14.38 -8.34 11.38
CA SER A 153 -13.74 -7.30 12.19
C SER A 153 -14.04 -5.87 11.72
N GLY A 154 -13.39 -4.89 12.35
CA GLY A 154 -13.42 -3.48 11.98
C GLY A 154 -12.73 -2.60 13.00
N THR A 155 -12.54 -1.32 12.67
CA THR A 155 -12.00 -0.30 13.58
C THR A 155 -12.73 1.03 13.38
N SER A 156 -12.90 1.80 14.45
CA SER A 156 -13.39 3.18 14.36
C SER A 156 -12.33 4.14 13.83
N LEU A 157 -11.05 3.74 13.82
CA LEU A 157 -9.90 4.52 13.33
C LEU A 157 -9.81 4.46 11.80
N GLY A 158 -10.78 5.08 11.12
CA GLY A 158 -10.86 5.20 9.67
C GLY A 158 -10.53 6.60 9.15
N GLY A 159 -10.98 6.90 7.93
CA GLY A 159 -10.80 8.20 7.29
C GLY A 159 -11.48 9.35 8.04
N GLY A 160 -12.59 9.09 8.73
CA GLY A 160 -13.27 10.07 9.58
C GLY A 160 -12.42 10.47 10.79
N THR A 161 -11.62 9.55 11.33
CA THR A 161 -10.66 9.86 12.41
C THR A 161 -9.50 10.69 11.89
N LEU A 162 -8.92 10.33 10.73
CA LEU A 162 -7.84 11.12 10.12
C LEU A 162 -8.31 12.55 9.85
N TRP A 163 -9.43 12.71 9.15
CA TRP A 163 -9.98 14.02 8.81
C TRP A 163 -10.35 14.83 10.05
N GLY A 164 -11.05 14.20 11.02
CA GLY A 164 -11.42 14.86 12.26
C GLY A 164 -10.21 15.40 13.03
N LEU A 165 -9.17 14.58 13.22
CA LEU A 165 -7.95 15.01 13.90
C LEU A 165 -7.19 16.09 13.12
N LEU A 166 -7.06 15.97 11.79
CA LEU A 166 -6.35 16.97 10.99
C LEU A 166 -7.10 18.30 10.91
N SER A 167 -8.44 18.30 10.92
CA SER A 167 -9.23 19.53 11.01
C SER A 167 -9.06 20.30 12.34
N LEU A 168 -8.66 19.60 13.41
CA LEU A 168 -8.39 20.18 14.73
C LEU A 168 -6.92 20.60 14.92
N LEU A 169 -6.00 19.95 14.23
CA LEU A 169 -4.54 20.08 14.44
C LEU A 169 -3.82 20.86 13.33
N THR A 170 -4.49 21.13 12.21
CA THR A 170 -3.92 21.81 11.03
C THR A 170 -4.89 22.88 10.50
N PRO A 171 -4.43 23.86 9.71
CA PRO A 171 -5.31 24.86 9.09
C PRO A 171 -6.07 24.34 7.86
N ALA A 172 -5.93 23.06 7.49
CA ALA A 172 -6.55 22.50 6.29
C ALA A 172 -8.08 22.40 6.41
N LYS A 173 -8.78 22.80 5.35
CA LYS A 173 -10.24 22.83 5.27
C LYS A 173 -10.82 21.68 4.45
N THR A 174 -10.01 21.09 3.57
CA THR A 174 -10.41 20.02 2.66
C THR A 174 -9.53 18.79 2.86
N PHE A 175 -10.04 17.61 2.49
CA PHE A 175 -9.25 16.37 2.51
C PHE A 175 -8.03 16.47 1.58
N ASP A 176 -8.18 17.11 0.42
CA ASP A 176 -7.13 17.24 -0.58
C ASP A 176 -5.99 18.17 -0.09
N GLU A 177 -6.30 19.21 0.70
CA GLU A 177 -5.29 20.02 1.41
C GLU A 177 -4.52 19.21 2.46
N MET A 178 -5.22 18.39 3.26
CA MET A 178 -4.60 17.51 4.27
C MET A 178 -3.68 16.47 3.64
N LEU A 179 -4.07 15.97 2.47
CA LEU A 179 -3.30 15.05 1.66
C LEU A 179 -2.01 15.72 1.14
N ALA A 180 -2.15 16.89 0.52
CA ALA A 180 -1.01 17.69 0.04
C ALA A 180 -0.07 18.16 1.17
N PHE A 181 -0.57 18.30 2.40
CA PHE A 181 0.26 18.51 3.59
C PHE A 181 1.07 17.24 3.92
N SER A 182 0.43 16.06 3.91
CA SER A 182 1.08 14.79 4.22
C SER A 182 2.20 14.41 3.24
N GLU A 183 2.08 14.76 1.96
CA GLU A 183 3.12 14.52 0.94
C GLU A 183 4.41 15.29 1.24
N ARG A 184 4.30 16.51 1.77
CA ARG A 184 5.43 17.43 2.04
C ARG A 184 6.03 17.30 3.44
N GLY A 185 5.38 16.59 4.35
CA GLY A 185 5.82 16.50 5.75
C GLY A 185 7.04 15.61 5.98
N ASP A 186 7.60 15.72 7.18
CA ASP A 186 8.49 14.73 7.78
C ASP A 186 7.87 14.24 9.09
N ASN A 187 7.43 12.98 9.13
CA ASN A 187 6.84 12.43 10.35
C ASN A 187 7.88 12.21 11.45
N SER A 188 9.18 12.17 11.13
CA SER A 188 10.25 11.94 12.11
C SER A 188 10.39 13.07 13.14
N THR A 189 9.85 14.27 12.85
CA THR A 189 9.84 15.40 13.80
C THR A 189 8.80 15.18 14.91
N VAL A 190 7.68 14.52 14.58
CA VAL A 190 6.49 14.29 15.43
C VAL A 190 6.51 12.92 16.12
N ASP A 191 6.94 11.88 15.40
CA ASP A 191 6.94 10.49 15.83
C ASP A 191 8.24 10.10 16.53
N MET A 192 8.11 9.25 17.56
CA MET A 192 9.25 8.52 18.11
C MET A 192 9.52 7.30 17.24
N LEU A 193 10.73 7.19 16.70
CA LEU A 193 11.19 6.07 15.90
C LEU A 193 11.98 5.07 16.76
N VAL A 194 12.17 3.85 16.27
CA VAL A 194 13.02 2.83 16.91
C VAL A 194 14.45 3.36 17.12
N GLY A 195 14.98 4.12 16.16
CA GLY A 195 16.29 4.75 16.24
C GLY A 195 16.41 5.79 17.36
N ASP A 196 15.33 6.50 17.70
CA ASP A 196 15.35 7.47 18.82
C ASP A 196 15.44 6.77 20.19
N ILE A 197 15.01 5.51 20.28
CA ILE A 197 15.00 4.70 21.52
C ILE A 197 16.30 3.88 21.66
N TYR A 198 16.75 3.26 20.57
CA TYR A 198 17.84 2.28 20.59
C TYR A 198 19.15 2.78 19.94
N GLY A 199 19.14 3.95 19.27
CA GLY A 199 20.28 4.51 18.56
C GLY A 199 20.66 3.81 17.24
N GLN A 200 20.02 2.68 16.94
CA GLN A 200 20.31 1.80 15.79
C GLN A 200 19.12 0.86 15.52
N ASP A 201 19.23 0.01 14.50
CA ASP A 201 18.26 -1.03 14.19
C ASP A 201 18.15 -2.06 15.33
N TYR A 202 16.92 -2.36 15.77
CA TYR A 202 16.67 -3.37 16.81
C TYR A 202 16.61 -4.78 16.20
N SER A 203 17.80 -5.22 15.77
CA SER A 203 18.02 -6.45 14.99
C SER A 203 17.43 -7.72 15.61
N LYS A 204 17.32 -7.80 16.95
CA LYS A 204 16.74 -8.97 17.65
C LYS A 204 15.27 -9.23 17.30
N LEU A 205 14.52 -8.19 16.93
CA LEU A 205 13.12 -8.28 16.49
C LEU A 205 12.93 -7.88 15.02
N GLY A 206 14.03 -7.65 14.27
CA GLY A 206 13.97 -7.22 12.87
C GLY A 206 13.41 -5.81 12.65
N LEU A 207 13.40 -4.95 13.67
CA LEU A 207 12.84 -3.60 13.55
C LEU A 207 13.93 -2.60 13.12
N LYS A 208 13.70 -1.93 11.98
CA LYS A 208 14.58 -0.86 11.48
C LYS A 208 14.50 0.38 12.34
N SER A 209 15.61 1.11 12.46
CA SER A 209 15.71 2.41 13.15
C SER A 209 14.72 3.46 12.64
N THR A 210 14.36 3.43 11.35
CA THR A 210 13.38 4.32 10.72
C THR A 210 11.91 3.96 11.02
N MET A 211 11.64 2.83 11.67
CA MET A 211 10.28 2.42 12.00
C MET A 211 9.70 3.28 13.13
N ILE A 212 8.43 3.67 13.01
CA ILE A 212 7.69 4.34 14.09
C ILE A 212 7.54 3.38 15.27
N ALA A 213 8.08 3.77 16.42
CA ALA A 213 7.91 3.07 17.70
C ALA A 213 6.75 3.66 18.52
N SER A 214 6.50 4.96 18.41
CA SER A 214 5.33 5.63 19.01
C SER A 214 4.94 6.87 18.21
N THR A 215 3.77 6.80 17.57
CA THR A 215 3.14 7.93 16.87
C THR A 215 2.95 9.10 17.84
N PHE A 216 3.28 10.32 17.40
CA PHE A 216 3.24 11.56 18.21
C PHE A 216 4.14 11.51 19.46
N GLY A 217 5.02 10.51 19.61
CA GLY A 217 5.83 10.31 20.80
C GLY A 217 6.82 11.45 21.12
N LYS A 218 7.12 12.34 20.16
CA LYS A 218 7.96 13.55 20.38
C LYS A 218 7.15 14.79 20.79
N VAL A 219 5.82 14.76 20.65
CA VAL A 219 4.92 15.89 20.96
C VAL A 219 4.80 16.13 22.46
N PHE A 220 4.83 15.07 23.28
CA PHE A 220 4.82 15.16 24.74
C PHE A 220 6.23 15.02 25.30
N LYS A 221 6.77 16.11 25.86
CA LYS A 221 8.05 16.11 26.58
C LYS A 221 7.84 16.41 28.06
N LYS A 222 8.31 15.52 28.93
CA LYS A 222 8.14 15.64 30.39
C LYS A 222 8.93 16.85 30.91
N GLY A 223 8.22 17.90 31.35
CA GLY A 223 8.82 19.09 31.96
C GLY A 223 9.35 20.15 30.97
N GLY A 224 8.95 20.12 29.70
CA GLY A 224 9.32 21.13 28.70
C GLY A 224 8.12 21.75 28.00
N GLU A 225 8.34 22.84 27.28
CA GLU A 225 7.33 23.42 26.38
C GLU A 225 7.00 22.47 25.23
N ARG A 226 5.76 22.56 24.72
CA ARG A 226 5.33 21.81 23.54
C ARG A 226 6.15 22.27 22.33
N GLY A 227 6.77 21.33 21.62
CA GLY A 227 7.49 21.62 20.38
C GLY A 227 6.57 22.30 19.35
N LYS A 228 7.16 23.13 18.49
CA LYS A 228 6.48 23.60 17.28
C LYS A 228 6.59 22.51 16.21
N PHE A 229 5.46 22.03 15.73
CA PHE A 229 5.35 21.02 14.66
C PHE A 229 4.61 21.65 13.48
N SER A 230 5.02 21.33 12.25
CA SER A 230 4.35 21.84 11.05
C SER A 230 3.01 21.13 10.83
N ALA A 231 2.12 21.74 10.02
CA ALA A 231 0.88 21.10 9.62
C ALA A 231 1.17 19.87 8.72
N GLU A 232 2.20 19.97 7.89
CA GLU A 232 2.73 18.92 7.03
C GLU A 232 3.19 17.69 7.82
N ASP A 233 4.02 17.86 8.86
CA ASP A 233 4.56 16.76 9.67
C ASP A 233 3.45 16.04 10.47
N ILE A 234 2.53 16.83 11.03
CA ILE A 234 1.31 16.34 11.71
C ILE A 234 0.46 15.52 10.74
N SER A 235 0.29 16.00 9.51
CA SER A 235 -0.51 15.33 8.47
C SER A 235 0.11 14.00 8.05
N LYS A 236 1.43 13.96 7.85
CA LYS A 236 2.15 12.74 7.48
C LYS A 236 2.16 11.70 8.61
N SER A 237 2.43 12.13 9.84
CA SER A 237 2.38 11.26 11.02
C SER A 237 1.00 10.63 11.22
N LEU A 238 -0.09 11.41 11.14
CA LEU A 238 -1.44 10.86 11.29
C LEU A 238 -1.86 9.97 10.10
N LEU A 239 -1.47 10.30 8.86
CA LEU A 239 -1.70 9.43 7.71
C LEU A 239 -1.03 8.07 7.90
N TYR A 240 0.24 8.06 8.35
CA TYR A 240 0.95 6.82 8.67
C TYR A 240 0.36 6.09 9.87
N ALA A 241 -0.08 6.79 10.91
CA ALA A 241 -0.69 6.17 12.08
C ALA A 241 -1.98 5.40 11.73
N VAL A 242 -2.89 6.04 11.02
CA VAL A 242 -4.16 5.42 10.58
C VAL A 242 -3.89 4.30 9.58
N SER A 243 -3.07 4.55 8.54
CA SER A 243 -2.79 3.55 7.50
C SER A 243 -2.06 2.31 8.04
N ASN A 244 -1.06 2.48 8.91
CA ASN A 244 -0.36 1.33 9.52
C ASN A 244 -1.27 0.57 10.49
N ASN A 245 -2.13 1.25 11.26
CA ASN A 245 -3.09 0.57 12.15
C ASN A 245 -4.09 -0.28 11.34
N ILE A 246 -4.65 0.27 10.27
CA ILE A 246 -5.54 -0.46 9.36
C ILE A 246 -4.80 -1.66 8.74
N GLY A 247 -3.59 -1.45 8.21
CA GLY A 247 -2.77 -2.52 7.63
C GLY A 247 -2.45 -3.64 8.62
N GLN A 248 -2.12 -3.31 9.87
CA GLN A 248 -1.85 -4.31 10.91
C GLN A 248 -3.10 -5.11 11.29
N ILE A 249 -4.26 -4.47 11.43
CA ILE A 249 -5.53 -5.15 11.73
C ILE A 249 -5.98 -6.03 10.55
N ALA A 250 -5.81 -5.55 9.31
CA ALA A 250 -6.05 -6.32 8.10
C ALA A 250 -5.16 -7.57 8.03
N TYR A 251 -3.85 -7.41 8.27
CA TYR A 251 -2.90 -8.53 8.38
C TYR A 251 -3.33 -9.56 9.43
N MET A 252 -3.67 -9.15 10.65
CA MET A 252 -4.06 -10.08 11.73
C MET A 252 -5.33 -10.87 11.39
N ASN A 253 -6.29 -10.26 10.69
CA ASN A 253 -7.47 -10.98 10.20
C ASN A 253 -7.12 -11.94 9.05
N ALA A 254 -6.28 -11.49 8.10
CA ALA A 254 -5.84 -12.32 6.98
C ALA A 254 -5.01 -13.55 7.43
N GLU A 255 -4.20 -13.41 8.48
CA GLU A 255 -3.57 -14.55 9.18
C GLU A 255 -4.60 -15.47 9.84
N LYS A 256 -5.49 -14.91 10.67
CA LYS A 256 -6.51 -15.68 11.42
C LYS A 256 -7.37 -16.57 10.51
N TYR A 257 -7.71 -16.09 9.32
CA TYR A 257 -8.56 -16.80 8.36
C TYR A 257 -7.78 -17.46 7.20
N ASN A 258 -6.45 -17.46 7.25
CA ASN A 258 -5.58 -18.02 6.20
C ASN A 258 -5.89 -17.49 4.78
N LEU A 259 -6.04 -16.18 4.65
CA LEU A 259 -6.34 -15.48 3.40
C LEU A 259 -5.10 -14.73 2.92
N ASP A 260 -4.66 -14.95 1.68
CA ASP A 260 -3.45 -14.32 1.14
C ASP A 260 -3.73 -13.03 0.35
N ARG A 261 -4.99 -12.85 -0.06
CA ARG A 261 -5.47 -11.68 -0.82
C ARG A 261 -6.25 -10.74 0.09
N ILE A 262 -5.79 -9.49 0.18
CA ILE A 262 -6.42 -8.44 0.97
C ILE A 262 -6.78 -7.27 0.05
N TYR A 263 -8.05 -7.16 -0.30
CA TYR A 263 -8.58 -6.03 -1.07
C TYR A 263 -8.80 -4.84 -0.13
N PHE A 264 -8.24 -3.69 -0.50
CA PHE A 264 -8.53 -2.41 0.13
C PHE A 264 -9.46 -1.61 -0.77
N GLY A 265 -10.60 -1.19 -0.21
CA GLY A 265 -11.62 -0.41 -0.90
C GLY A 265 -12.09 0.77 -0.06
N GLY A 266 -13.07 1.52 -0.59
CA GLY A 266 -13.67 2.67 0.08
C GLY A 266 -13.00 4.01 -0.24
N CYS A 267 -13.67 5.09 0.15
CA CYS A 267 -13.35 6.46 -0.26
C CYS A 267 -12.18 7.12 0.49
N PHE A 268 -11.45 6.39 1.34
CA PHE A 268 -10.26 6.90 2.03
C PHE A 268 -9.01 6.93 1.15
N ILE A 269 -8.89 5.96 0.24
CA ILE A 269 -7.64 5.70 -0.49
C ILE A 269 -7.48 6.73 -1.61
N ARG A 270 -8.54 6.98 -2.40
CA ARG A 270 -8.65 7.93 -3.52
C ARG A 270 -7.47 7.91 -4.49
N GLY A 271 -6.93 6.72 -4.76
CA GLY A 271 -5.72 6.54 -5.58
C GLY A 271 -4.45 7.18 -5.02
N HIS A 272 -4.42 7.60 -3.74
CA HIS A 272 -3.29 8.32 -3.16
C HIS A 272 -2.08 7.41 -2.93
N ALA A 273 -1.01 7.69 -3.68
CA ALA A 273 0.19 6.86 -3.72
C ALA A 273 0.81 6.60 -2.33
N ALA A 274 0.85 7.59 -1.42
CA ALA A 274 1.44 7.37 -0.10
C ALA A 274 0.56 6.45 0.78
N THR A 275 -0.77 6.56 0.69
CA THR A 275 -1.71 5.68 1.41
C THR A 275 -1.57 4.24 0.93
N ILE A 276 -1.57 4.04 -0.39
CA ILE A 276 -1.40 2.73 -1.06
C ILE A 276 -0.03 2.13 -0.71
N ALA A 277 1.03 2.93 -0.76
CA ALA A 277 2.38 2.50 -0.40
C ALA A 277 2.47 2.06 1.07
N THR A 278 1.89 2.82 2.01
CA THR A 278 1.90 2.47 3.44
C THR A 278 1.12 1.18 3.72
N LEU A 279 -0.07 1.01 3.13
CA LEU A 279 -0.86 -0.21 3.28
C LEU A 279 -0.14 -1.43 2.67
N SER A 280 0.43 -1.28 1.46
CA SER A 280 1.21 -2.33 0.79
C SER A 280 2.45 -2.74 1.60
N TYR A 281 3.19 -1.76 2.12
CA TYR A 281 4.35 -1.98 2.98
C TYR A 281 3.95 -2.69 4.27
N ALA A 282 2.88 -2.25 4.95
CA ALA A 282 2.42 -2.86 6.20
C ALA A 282 2.06 -4.33 6.00
N ILE A 283 1.27 -4.67 4.98
CA ILE A 283 0.90 -6.07 4.68
C ILE A 283 2.15 -6.92 4.38
N ARG A 284 3.04 -6.46 3.50
CA ARG A 284 4.25 -7.20 3.14
C ARG A 284 5.23 -7.35 4.31
N PHE A 285 5.38 -6.32 5.14
CA PHE A 285 6.26 -6.34 6.31
C PHE A 285 5.79 -7.40 7.32
N TRP A 286 4.52 -7.33 7.74
CA TRP A 286 4.00 -8.26 8.76
C TRP A 286 3.90 -9.70 8.24
N SER A 287 3.46 -9.90 6.99
CA SER A 287 3.36 -11.23 6.36
C SER A 287 4.70 -11.81 5.88
N LYS A 288 5.80 -11.05 5.95
CA LYS A 288 7.09 -11.42 5.34
C LYS A 288 6.97 -11.75 3.84
N GLY A 289 6.01 -11.12 3.16
CA GLY A 289 5.73 -11.31 1.74
C GLY A 289 4.77 -12.46 1.38
N THR A 290 4.18 -13.18 2.34
CA THR A 290 3.20 -14.23 2.01
C THR A 290 1.83 -13.69 1.60
N LYS A 291 1.51 -12.43 1.95
CA LYS A 291 0.20 -11.80 1.66
C LYS A 291 0.33 -10.57 0.78
N ARG A 292 -0.71 -10.32 -0.02
CA ARG A 292 -0.77 -9.24 -1.01
C ARG A 292 -1.90 -8.26 -0.70
N ALA A 293 -1.53 -6.98 -0.62
CA ALA A 293 -2.48 -5.88 -0.70
C ALA A 293 -2.89 -5.67 -2.16
N LEU A 294 -4.19 -5.60 -2.40
CA LEU A 294 -4.83 -5.40 -3.70
C LEU A 294 -5.70 -4.14 -3.60
N PHE A 295 -5.71 -3.33 -4.66
CA PHE A 295 -6.41 -2.06 -4.74
C PHE A 295 -7.26 -2.02 -6.01
N LEU A 296 -8.26 -1.13 -6.03
CA LEU A 296 -9.26 -1.04 -7.10
C LEU A 296 -9.26 0.38 -7.66
N ARG A 297 -9.35 0.55 -8.97
CA ARG A 297 -9.41 1.89 -9.58
C ARG A 297 -10.71 2.61 -9.26
N HIS A 298 -11.78 1.84 -9.06
CA HIS A 298 -13.12 2.29 -8.69
C HIS A 298 -13.48 1.89 -7.25
N GLU A 299 -12.50 1.88 -6.35
CA GLU A 299 -12.63 1.58 -4.91
C GLU A 299 -13.79 2.27 -4.16
N GLY A 300 -14.22 3.46 -4.60
CA GLY A 300 -15.35 4.20 -4.03
C GLY A 300 -16.73 3.81 -4.58
N PHE A 301 -16.79 2.97 -5.62
CA PHE A 301 -18.01 2.62 -6.36
C PHE A 301 -18.45 1.15 -6.19
N LEU A 302 -17.85 0.43 -5.24
CA LEU A 302 -18.26 -0.94 -4.87
C LEU A 302 -19.74 -1.06 -4.43
N TYR A 303 -20.43 0.05 -4.16
CA TYR A 303 -21.86 0.08 -3.83
C TYR A 303 -22.80 0.15 -5.04
N VAL A 304 -22.27 0.13 -6.27
CA VAL A 304 -23.10 0.09 -7.49
C VAL A 304 -23.54 -1.35 -7.74
N ASP A 305 -24.81 -1.62 -7.49
CA ASP A 305 -25.47 -2.89 -7.80
C ASP A 305 -25.31 -3.26 -9.28
N ALA A 306 -24.56 -4.33 -9.55
CA ALA A 306 -24.50 -4.99 -10.84
C ALA A 306 -25.72 -5.91 -11.01
N GLY A 307 -26.91 -5.31 -10.96
CA GLY A 307 -28.17 -5.98 -10.67
C GLY A 307 -28.46 -7.20 -11.54
N ASP A 308 -28.56 -8.36 -10.89
CA ASP A 308 -28.85 -9.64 -11.52
C ASP A 308 -30.34 -9.73 -11.92
N ARG A 309 -30.65 -9.13 -13.07
CA ARG A 309 -31.99 -9.11 -13.70
C ARG A 309 -31.95 -9.42 -15.20
N LEU A 310 -31.04 -10.29 -15.62
CA LEU A 310 -31.15 -10.95 -16.94
C LEU A 310 -32.04 -12.21 -16.93
N GLU A 311 -32.32 -12.80 -15.76
CA GLU A 311 -33.08 -14.06 -15.63
C GLU A 311 -34.44 -13.96 -14.90
N ARG A 312 -35.10 -12.79 -14.90
CA ARG A 312 -36.51 -12.67 -14.45
C ARG A 312 -37.37 -11.95 -15.49
N GLY A 313 -37.73 -12.71 -16.53
CA GLY A 313 -38.92 -12.49 -17.36
C GLY A 313 -40.13 -13.28 -16.85
#